data_AF-A0A4Q1QD38-F1
#
_entry.id   AF-A0A4Q1QD38-F1
#
_cell.length_a   1.000
_cell.length_b   1.000
_cell.length_c   1.000
_cell.angle_alpha   90.00
_cell.angle_beta   90.00
_cell.angle_gamma   90.00
#
_symmetry.space_group_name_H-M   'P 1'
#
loop_
_entity.id
_entity.type
_entity.pdbx_description
1 polymer ?
#
loop_
_entity_poly.entity_id
_entity_poly.type
_entity_poly.pdbx_seq_one_letter_code
_entity_poly.pdbx_strand_id
1 'polypeptide(L)'
;MDTEAPKFDPLSYTQIDDLTVKECFERLKLVTNKTTYKDIAIWLGKTQAEYNNWRRTGKLPWPDIIRALLKEGISLDWFCAPGQQLSKPQYSYSIGDYTKASVREHEQWQRLNFLNAHRRVVPLMKKYGLEGSRKAEAFLLDCYLLSKDNFLNKEQAVELIARALAMQPPIPSE
;
A
#
# COMPACT_ATOMS: atom_id res chain seq x y z
N MET A 1 -19.27 16.96 -35.70
CA MET A 1 -17.91 17.19 -35.19
C MET A 1 -17.71 16.17 -34.09
N ASP A 2 -17.26 14.98 -34.48
CA ASP A 2 -17.06 13.87 -33.55
C ASP A 2 -15.73 14.06 -32.84
N THR A 3 -15.78 14.41 -31.56
CA THR A 3 -14.63 14.38 -30.66
C THR A 3 -14.34 12.92 -30.31
N GLU A 4 -13.38 12.30 -31.01
CA GLU A 4 -12.80 11.02 -30.60
C GLU A 4 -12.27 11.13 -29.16
N ALA A 5 -12.77 10.26 -28.28
CA ALA A 5 -12.21 10.10 -26.94
C ALA A 5 -10.73 9.65 -27.06
N PRO A 6 -9.84 10.10 -26.16
CA PRO A 6 -8.44 9.71 -26.21
C PRO A 6 -8.33 8.18 -26.12
N LYS A 7 -7.71 7.58 -27.14
CA LYS A 7 -7.44 6.15 -27.20
C LYS A 7 -6.53 5.76 -26.04
N PHE A 8 -7.09 5.07 -25.05
CA PHE A 8 -6.33 4.46 -23.96
C PHE A 8 -5.60 3.24 -24.52
N ASP A 9 -4.27 3.32 -24.63
CA ASP A 9 -3.44 2.18 -24.97
C ASP A 9 -3.04 1.44 -23.67
N PRO A 10 -3.62 0.27 -23.38
CA PRO A 10 -3.37 -0.49 -22.16
C PRO A 10 -1.94 -1.06 -22.10
N LEU A 11 -1.16 -1.00 -23.17
CA LEU A 11 0.25 -1.44 -23.22
C LEU A 11 1.24 -0.30 -23.01
N SER A 12 0.75 0.94 -22.87
CA SER A 12 1.57 2.09 -22.47
C SER A 12 1.87 2.15 -20.97
N TYR A 13 1.78 1.03 -20.23
CA TYR A 13 2.40 0.91 -18.92
C TYR A 13 3.88 1.23 -19.11
N THR A 14 4.21 2.49 -18.84
CA THR A 14 5.49 3.09 -19.11
C THR A 14 6.54 2.18 -18.48
N GLN A 15 7.53 1.81 -19.30
CA GLN A 15 8.83 1.43 -18.75
C GLN A 15 9.15 2.45 -17.64
N ILE A 16 9.67 1.99 -16.52
CA ILE A 16 10.04 2.87 -15.41
C ILE A 16 11.13 3.80 -15.94
N ASP A 17 10.72 4.94 -16.47
CA ASP A 17 11.63 5.99 -16.90
C ASP A 17 12.31 6.52 -15.63
N ASP A 18 13.60 6.82 -15.77
CA ASP A 18 14.39 7.36 -14.66
C ASP A 18 13.71 8.63 -14.12
N LEU A 19 13.37 8.61 -12.84
CA LEU A 19 12.66 9.71 -12.18
C LEU A 19 13.49 11.00 -12.32
N THR A 20 12.95 12.00 -13.02
CA THR A 20 13.67 13.27 -13.19
C THR A 20 13.70 14.06 -11.89
N VAL A 21 14.67 14.97 -11.75
CA VAL A 21 14.77 15.85 -10.57
C VAL A 21 13.49 16.67 -10.37
N LYS A 22 12.88 17.13 -11.46
CA LYS A 22 11.63 17.91 -11.42
C LYS A 22 10.46 17.06 -10.92
N GLU A 23 10.26 15.88 -11.50
CA GLU A 23 9.16 14.99 -11.10
C GLU A 23 9.31 14.52 -9.66
N CYS A 24 10.54 14.19 -9.24
CA CYS A 24 10.83 13.84 -7.86
C CYS A 24 10.40 14.96 -6.90
N PHE A 25 10.77 16.21 -7.19
CA PHE A 25 10.42 17.34 -6.33
C PHE A 25 8.93 17.68 -6.36
N GLU A 26 8.25 17.50 -7.49
CA GLU A 26 6.78 17.61 -7.54
C GLU A 26 6.11 16.52 -6.70
N ARG A 27 6.56 15.28 -6.74
CA ARG A 27 6.05 14.21 -5.86
C ARG A 27 6.31 14.51 -4.39
N LEU A 28 7.49 15.05 -4.06
CA LEU A 28 7.82 15.46 -2.69
C LEU A 28 6.94 16.60 -2.17
N LYS A 29 6.40 17.47 -3.03
CA LYS A 29 5.41 18.47 -2.61
C LYS A 29 4.14 17.82 -2.09
N LEU A 30 3.65 16.80 -2.78
CA LEU A 30 2.44 16.07 -2.40
C LEU A 30 2.62 15.37 -1.05
N VAL A 31 3.82 14.82 -0.82
CA VAL A 31 4.19 14.19 0.45
C VAL A 31 4.25 15.19 1.60
N THR A 32 4.91 16.33 1.37
CA THR A 32 5.25 17.28 2.44
C THR A 32 4.22 18.39 2.63
N ASN A 33 3.20 18.46 1.77
CA ASN A 33 2.26 19.59 1.63
C ASN A 33 2.96 20.95 1.44
N LYS A 34 4.15 20.96 0.84
CA LYS A 34 4.94 22.19 0.59
C LYS A 34 4.68 22.70 -0.81
N THR A 35 4.72 24.02 -0.96
CA THR A 35 4.40 24.68 -2.23
C THR A 35 5.64 24.98 -3.07
N THR A 36 6.83 25.11 -2.45
CA THR A 36 8.07 25.47 -3.15
C THR A 36 9.14 24.40 -3.07
N TYR A 37 9.97 24.29 -4.11
CA TYR A 37 11.14 23.40 -4.10
C TYR A 37 12.19 23.80 -3.08
N LYS A 38 12.25 25.09 -2.74
CA LYS A 38 13.12 25.59 -1.67
C LYS A 38 12.76 24.94 -0.34
N ASP A 39 11.48 24.92 -0.02
CA ASP A 39 11.00 24.34 1.25
C ASP A 39 11.21 22.83 1.29
N ILE A 40 11.15 22.15 0.14
CA ILE A 40 11.48 20.73 0.02
C ILE A 40 12.98 20.50 0.24
N ALA A 41 13.84 21.31 -0.38
CA ALA A 41 15.29 21.22 -0.17
C ALA A 41 15.62 21.41 1.32
N ILE A 42 15.01 22.40 1.98
CA ILE A 42 15.17 22.64 3.41
C ILE A 42 14.66 21.45 4.24
N TRP A 43 13.53 20.86 3.86
CA TRP A 43 12.99 19.66 4.51
C TRP A 43 13.92 18.45 4.37
N LEU A 44 14.62 18.32 3.25
CA LEU A 44 15.70 17.34 3.07
C LEU A 44 16.99 17.69 3.84
N GLY A 45 17.03 18.82 4.56
CA GLY A 45 18.20 19.31 5.29
C GLY A 45 19.24 20.00 4.41
N LYS A 46 18.81 20.56 3.27
CA LYS A 46 19.65 21.05 2.18
C LYS A 46 19.28 22.47 1.78
N THR A 47 20.12 23.09 0.96
CA THR A 47 19.97 24.48 0.51
C THR A 47 19.36 24.57 -0.89
N GLN A 48 18.83 25.75 -1.24
CA GLN A 48 18.34 26.03 -2.59
C GLN A 48 19.44 25.88 -3.66
N ALA A 49 20.69 26.18 -3.30
CA ALA A 49 21.83 26.05 -4.20
C ALA A 49 22.09 24.57 -4.56
N GLU A 50 21.94 23.66 -3.59
CA GLU A 50 22.06 22.22 -3.83
C GLU A 50 20.96 21.70 -4.76
N TYR A 51 19.72 22.16 -4.60
CA TYR A 51 18.65 21.87 -5.55
C TYR A 51 18.99 22.32 -6.98
N ASN A 52 19.49 23.54 -7.15
CA ASN A 52 19.89 24.04 -8.47
C ASN A 52 21.01 23.19 -9.08
N ASN A 53 21.94 22.70 -8.26
CA ASN A 53 22.99 21.79 -8.71
C ASN A 53 22.44 20.42 -9.12
N TRP A 54 21.51 19.83 -8.37
CA TRP A 54 20.85 18.57 -8.76
C TRP A 54 20.08 18.74 -10.07
N ARG A 55 19.32 19.83 -10.21
CA ARG A 55 18.60 20.14 -11.45
C ARG A 55 19.55 20.26 -12.64
N ARG A 56 20.71 20.88 -12.48
CA ARG A 56 21.72 21.03 -13.54
C ARG A 56 22.41 19.72 -13.89
N THR A 57 22.68 18.88 -12.89
CA THR A 57 23.43 17.61 -13.06
C THR A 57 22.54 16.42 -13.39
N GLY A 58 21.23 16.54 -13.21
CA GLY A 58 20.27 15.44 -13.33
C GLY A 58 20.37 14.40 -12.20
N LYS A 59 21.23 14.62 -11.20
CA LYS A 59 21.50 13.64 -10.14
C LYS A 59 20.64 13.90 -8.92
N LEU A 60 19.81 12.92 -8.55
CA LEU A 60 18.96 12.97 -7.36
C LEU A 60 19.73 12.63 -6.09
N PRO A 61 19.49 13.34 -4.97
CA PRO A 61 20.05 13.01 -3.67
C PRO A 61 19.28 11.85 -3.01
N TRP A 62 19.30 10.67 -3.64
CA TRP A 62 18.55 9.50 -3.19
C TRP A 62 18.74 9.14 -1.71
N PRO A 63 19.95 9.20 -1.12
CA PRO A 63 20.12 8.91 0.31
C PRO A 63 19.32 9.84 1.23
N ASP A 64 19.23 11.12 0.88
CA ASP A 64 18.48 12.11 1.67
C ASP A 64 16.97 11.92 1.50
N ILE A 65 16.53 11.68 0.27
CA ILE A 65 15.12 11.42 -0.06
C ILE A 65 14.63 10.16 0.65
N ILE A 66 15.36 9.04 0.55
CA ILE A 66 15.00 7.77 1.17
C ILE A 66 14.89 7.92 2.69
N ARG A 67 15.88 8.57 3.33
CA ARG A 67 15.84 8.81 4.79
C ARG A 67 14.63 9.62 5.19
N ALA A 68 14.32 10.68 4.46
CA ALA A 68 13.20 11.56 4.78
C ALA A 68 11.85 10.86 4.58
N LEU A 69 11.68 10.09 3.51
CA LEU A 69 10.48 9.28 3.27
C LEU A 69 10.28 8.23 4.36
N LEU A 70 11.33 7.50 4.74
CA LEU A 70 11.25 6.49 5.80
C LEU A 70 10.93 7.11 7.16
N LYS A 71 11.43 8.32 7.45
CA LYS A 71 11.11 9.05 8.68
C LYS A 71 9.63 9.41 8.78
N GLU A 72 9.00 9.74 7.66
CA GLU A 72 7.56 10.02 7.58
C GLU A 72 6.70 8.74 7.39
N GLY A 73 7.33 7.55 7.36
CA GLY A 73 6.63 6.28 7.18
C GLY A 73 6.08 6.06 5.77
N ILE A 74 6.66 6.70 4.76
CA ILE A 74 6.19 6.64 3.37
C ILE A 74 6.89 5.49 2.64
N SER A 75 6.09 4.69 1.95
CA SER A 75 6.59 3.58 1.14
C SER A 75 7.40 4.10 -0.05
N LEU A 76 8.60 3.54 -0.23
CA LEU A 76 9.46 3.81 -1.38
C LEU A 76 8.83 3.31 -2.68
N ASP A 77 8.13 2.17 -2.64
CA ASP A 77 7.42 1.60 -3.80
C ASP A 77 6.37 2.60 -4.30
N TRP A 78 5.58 3.15 -3.38
CA TRP A 78 4.58 4.17 -3.70
C TRP A 78 5.22 5.43 -4.28
N PHE A 79 6.35 5.87 -3.74
CA PHE A 79 7.02 7.09 -4.18
C PHE A 79 7.66 6.94 -5.57
N CYS A 80 8.36 5.84 -5.81
CA CYS A 80 9.10 5.60 -7.04
C CYS A 80 8.18 5.15 -8.18
N ALA A 81 7.25 4.23 -7.90
CA ALA A 81 6.38 3.61 -8.89
C ALA A 81 4.90 3.68 -8.46
N PRO A 82 4.32 4.89 -8.37
CA PRO A 82 2.93 5.06 -7.94
C PRO A 82 1.98 4.32 -8.88
N GLY A 83 1.08 3.51 -8.31
CA GLY A 83 0.09 2.74 -9.06
C GLY A 83 0.64 1.48 -9.74
N GLN A 84 1.94 1.17 -9.57
CA GLN A 84 2.52 -0.08 -10.05
C GLN A 84 2.67 -1.08 -8.89
N GLN A 85 2.38 -2.35 -9.19
CA GLN A 85 2.63 -3.44 -8.26
C GLN A 85 4.06 -3.94 -8.46
N LEU A 86 4.98 -3.51 -7.60
CA LEU A 86 6.36 -3.99 -7.62
C LEU A 86 6.44 -5.42 -7.07
N SER A 87 7.19 -6.27 -7.77
CA SER A 87 7.49 -7.62 -7.28
C SER A 87 8.47 -7.52 -6.10
N LYS A 88 8.09 -8.08 -4.96
CA LYS A 88 8.98 -8.20 -3.82
C LYS A 88 9.83 -9.45 -4.00
N PRO A 89 11.16 -9.35 -3.99
CA PRO A 89 12.00 -10.54 -4.05
C PRO A 89 11.69 -11.46 -2.87
N GLN A 90 11.60 -12.75 -3.17
CA GLN A 90 11.36 -13.79 -2.17
C GLN A 90 12.67 -14.03 -1.42
N TYR A 91 12.93 -13.24 -0.38
CA TYR A 91 14.09 -13.43 0.46
C TYR A 91 13.91 -14.70 1.31
N SER A 92 14.82 -15.65 1.18
CA SER A 92 15.10 -16.61 2.25
C SER A 92 15.90 -15.86 3.32
N TYR A 93 15.21 -15.23 4.27
CA TYR A 93 15.89 -14.56 5.37
C TYR A 93 16.82 -15.56 6.07
N SER A 94 18.10 -15.23 6.15
CA SER A 94 19.01 -15.94 7.03
C SER A 94 18.81 -15.43 8.46
N ILE A 95 19.13 -16.24 9.47
CA ILE A 95 19.01 -15.86 10.89
C ILE A 95 19.80 -14.57 11.23
N GLY A 96 20.83 -14.24 10.44
CA GLY A 96 21.60 -13.00 10.57
C GLY A 96 20.82 -11.73 10.20
N ASP A 97 19.92 -11.83 9.22
CA ASP A 97 19.08 -10.71 8.75
C ASP A 97 17.95 -10.39 9.75
N TYR A 98 17.61 -11.37 10.60
CA TYR A 98 16.58 -11.31 11.65
C TYR A 98 16.95 -10.43 12.85
N THR A 99 18.15 -9.86 12.88
CA THR A 99 18.69 -9.14 14.04
C THR A 99 18.16 -7.71 14.22
N LYS A 100 17.36 -7.18 13.29
CA LYS A 100 16.67 -5.89 13.50
C LYS A 100 15.41 -6.10 14.31
N ALA A 101 15.35 -5.52 15.51
CA ALA A 101 14.18 -5.54 16.41
C ALA A 101 12.86 -5.21 15.68
N SER A 102 12.91 -4.31 14.69
CA SER A 102 11.77 -3.92 13.88
C SER A 102 11.14 -5.06 13.04
N VAL A 103 11.94 -6.02 12.55
CA VAL A 103 11.40 -7.18 11.80
C VAL A 103 10.64 -8.10 12.75
N ARG A 104 11.25 -8.41 13.89
CA ARG A 104 10.64 -9.23 14.94
C ARG A 104 9.36 -8.61 15.49
N GLU A 105 9.36 -7.30 15.75
CA GLU A 105 8.19 -6.55 16.21
C GLU A 105 7.07 -6.56 15.17
N HIS A 106 7.40 -6.37 13.89
CA HIS A 106 6.41 -6.42 12.81
C HIS A 106 5.78 -7.81 12.67
N GLU A 107 6.56 -8.88 12.73
CA GLU A 107 6.03 -10.25 12.71
C GLU A 107 5.16 -10.55 13.93
N GLN A 108 5.57 -10.10 15.12
CA GLN A 108 4.78 -10.24 16.32
C GLN A 108 3.45 -9.49 16.20
N TRP A 109 3.47 -8.28 15.64
CA TRP A 109 2.26 -7.52 15.34
C TRP A 109 1.36 -8.23 14.33
N GLN A 110 1.92 -8.80 13.24
CA GLN A 110 1.17 -9.58 12.27
C GLN A 110 0.51 -10.80 12.90
N ARG A 111 1.24 -11.54 13.75
CA ARG A 111 0.70 -12.70 14.48
C ARG A 111 -0.44 -12.29 15.42
N LEU A 112 -0.27 -11.19 16.17
CA LEU A 112 -1.32 -10.67 17.05
C LEU A 112 -2.54 -10.22 16.26
N ASN A 113 -2.36 -9.58 15.11
CA ASN A 113 -3.46 -9.19 14.23
C ASN A 113 -4.20 -10.38 13.66
N PHE A 114 -3.50 -11.43 13.25
CA PHE A 114 -4.12 -12.66 12.81
C PHE A 114 -4.96 -13.29 13.93
N LEU A 115 -4.42 -13.38 15.15
CA LEU A 115 -5.17 -13.89 16.31
C LEU A 115 -6.41 -13.05 16.62
N ASN A 116 -6.31 -11.73 16.51
CA ASN A 116 -7.44 -10.82 16.68
C ASN A 116 -8.50 -11.02 15.59
N ALA A 117 -8.09 -11.14 14.33
CA ALA A 117 -8.98 -11.41 13.21
C ALA A 117 -9.71 -12.74 13.42
N HIS A 118 -8.98 -13.80 13.77
CA HIS A 118 -9.53 -15.11 14.05
C HIS A 118 -10.54 -15.09 15.20
N ARG A 119 -10.22 -14.41 16.31
CA ARG A 119 -11.15 -14.22 17.44
C ARG A 119 -12.46 -13.54 17.03
N ARG A 120 -12.46 -12.71 15.99
CA ARG A 120 -13.65 -11.99 15.48
C ARG A 120 -14.41 -12.79 14.43
N VAL A 121 -13.74 -13.54 13.58
CA VAL A 121 -14.34 -14.35 12.51
C VAL A 121 -15.05 -15.59 13.05
N VAL A 122 -14.45 -16.29 14.03
CA VAL A 122 -15.02 -17.55 14.56
C VAL A 122 -16.47 -17.40 15.07
N PRO A 123 -16.82 -16.37 15.88
CA PRO A 123 -18.21 -16.16 16.29
C PRO A 123 -19.17 -15.90 15.12
N LEU A 124 -18.72 -15.21 14.08
CA LEU A 124 -19.54 -14.95 12.88
C LEU A 124 -19.76 -16.23 12.09
N MET A 125 -18.73 -17.06 11.93
CA MET A 125 -18.88 -18.37 11.29
C MET A 125 -19.92 -19.24 12.01
N LYS A 126 -19.90 -19.24 13.35
CA LYS A 126 -20.91 -19.93 14.16
C LYS A 126 -22.31 -19.36 13.96
N LYS A 127 -22.45 -18.03 13.99
CA LYS A 127 -23.72 -17.31 13.83
C LYS A 127 -24.39 -17.60 12.48
N TYR A 128 -23.61 -17.74 11.42
CA TYR A 128 -24.10 -17.94 10.06
C TYR A 128 -24.00 -19.39 9.56
N GLY A 129 -23.66 -20.35 10.42
CA GLY A 129 -23.61 -21.78 10.06
C GLY A 129 -22.47 -22.15 9.10
N LEU A 130 -21.37 -21.41 9.11
CA LEU A 130 -20.24 -21.56 8.18
C LEU A 130 -19.07 -22.39 8.76
N GLU A 131 -19.19 -22.95 9.96
CA GLU A 131 -18.11 -23.62 10.73
C GLU A 131 -17.40 -24.76 9.97
N GLY A 132 -18.08 -25.41 9.02
CA GLY A 132 -17.51 -26.50 8.22
C GLY A 132 -16.73 -26.06 6.96
N SER A 133 -16.74 -24.77 6.61
CA SER A 133 -16.17 -24.28 5.36
C SER A 133 -14.84 -23.57 5.58
N ARG A 134 -13.73 -24.29 5.38
CA ARG A 134 -12.38 -23.73 5.39
C ARG A 134 -12.18 -22.62 4.35
N LYS A 135 -12.93 -22.66 3.24
CA LYS A 135 -12.93 -21.60 2.22
C LYS A 135 -13.60 -20.33 2.74
N ALA A 136 -14.73 -20.46 3.45
CA ALA A 136 -15.41 -19.30 4.05
C ALA A 136 -14.57 -18.68 5.17
N GLU A 137 -13.91 -19.51 5.99
CA GLU A 137 -12.98 -19.06 7.02
C GLU A 137 -11.83 -18.22 6.44
N ALA A 138 -11.11 -18.78 5.45
CA ALA A 138 -10.00 -18.09 4.80
C ALA A 138 -10.45 -16.76 4.18
N PHE A 139 -11.59 -16.77 3.49
CA PHE A 139 -12.14 -15.57 2.85
C PHE A 139 -12.51 -14.48 3.86
N LEU A 140 -13.16 -14.84 4.98
CA LEU A 140 -13.52 -13.88 6.03
C LEU A 140 -12.28 -13.31 6.74
N LEU A 141 -11.25 -14.13 6.97
CA LEU A 141 -9.97 -13.68 7.52
C LEU A 141 -9.25 -12.72 6.57
N ASP A 142 -9.20 -13.04 5.28
CA ASP A 142 -8.61 -12.18 4.25
C ASP A 142 -9.33 -10.83 4.19
N CYS A 143 -10.66 -10.83 4.19
CA CYS A 143 -11.46 -9.60 4.23
C CYS A 143 -11.20 -8.77 5.50
N TYR A 144 -11.06 -9.41 6.66
CA TYR A 144 -10.76 -8.71 7.91
C TYR A 144 -9.35 -8.08 7.88
N LEU A 145 -8.36 -8.80 7.38
CA LEU A 145 -6.96 -8.33 7.36
C LEU A 145 -6.73 -7.26 6.28
N LEU A 146 -7.43 -7.34 5.15
CA LEU A 146 -7.28 -6.43 4.02
C LEU A 146 -8.14 -5.16 4.14
N SER A 147 -9.20 -5.18 4.95
CA SER A 147 -10.06 -4.01 5.15
C SER A 147 -9.31 -2.86 5.85
N LYS A 148 -9.52 -1.64 5.37
CA LYS A 148 -9.06 -0.38 5.96
C LYS A 148 -10.26 0.40 6.48
N ASP A 149 -10.14 0.99 7.67
CA ASP A 149 -11.19 1.75 8.34
C ASP A 149 -11.40 3.15 7.72
N ASN A 150 -11.75 3.19 6.43
CA ASN A 150 -11.99 4.46 5.73
C ASN A 150 -13.48 4.82 5.63
N PHE A 151 -14.36 3.84 5.38
CA PHE A 151 -15.80 4.08 5.17
C PHE A 151 -16.72 3.07 5.88
N LEU A 152 -16.21 1.86 6.15
CA LEU A 152 -16.93 0.78 6.82
C LEU A 152 -15.98 0.14 7.83
N ASN A 153 -16.42 -0.04 9.07
CA ASN A 153 -15.63 -0.74 10.08
C ASN A 153 -15.39 -2.18 9.63
N LYS A 154 -14.16 -2.69 9.79
CA LYS A 154 -13.78 -4.09 9.47
C LYS A 154 -14.79 -5.11 9.98
N GLU A 155 -15.32 -4.90 11.18
CA GLU A 155 -16.29 -5.80 11.81
C GLU A 155 -17.60 -5.87 11.03
N GLN A 156 -18.11 -4.71 10.58
CA GLN A 156 -19.34 -4.63 9.78
C GLN A 156 -19.13 -5.21 8.37
N ALA A 157 -17.96 -4.97 7.78
CA ALA A 157 -17.59 -5.51 6.47
C ALA A 157 -17.62 -7.04 6.47
N VAL A 158 -16.96 -7.66 7.45
CA VAL A 158 -16.87 -9.12 7.56
C VAL A 158 -18.22 -9.74 7.93
N GLU A 159 -19.03 -9.07 8.75
CA GLU A 159 -20.40 -9.54 9.04
C GLU A 159 -21.30 -9.53 7.80
N LEU A 160 -21.26 -8.47 6.98
CA LEU A 160 -22.03 -8.41 5.74
C LEU A 160 -21.61 -9.51 4.75
N ILE A 161 -20.32 -9.80 4.67
CA ILE A 161 -19.79 -10.88 3.82
C ILE A 161 -20.22 -12.25 4.36
N ALA A 162 -20.13 -12.49 5.67
CA ALA A 162 -20.60 -13.74 6.27
C ALA A 162 -22.09 -13.96 6.00
N ARG A 163 -22.89 -12.90 6.10
CA ARG A 163 -24.31 -12.92 5.75
C ARG A 163 -24.54 -13.22 4.26
N ALA A 164 -23.78 -12.60 3.37
CA ALA A 164 -23.87 -12.85 1.93
C ALA A 164 -23.49 -14.29 1.55
N LEU A 165 -22.44 -14.84 2.17
CA LEU A 165 -22.02 -16.24 1.97
C LEU A 165 -23.07 -17.24 2.46
N ALA A 166 -23.86 -16.86 3.46
CA ALA A 166 -24.95 -17.68 3.99
C ALA A 166 -26.26 -17.56 3.19
N MET A 167 -26.39 -16.56 2.29
CA MET A 167 -27.56 -16.42 1.42
C MET A 167 -27.46 -17.42 0.25
N GLN A 168 -28.53 -18.19 0.03
CA GLN A 168 -28.65 -19.00 -1.18
C GLN A 168 -28.85 -18.09 -2.41
N PRO A 169 -28.28 -18.42 -3.57
CA PRO A 169 -28.47 -17.64 -4.78
C PRO A 169 -29.97 -17.63 -5.16
N PRO A 170 -30.48 -16.53 -5.74
CA PRO A 170 -31.87 -16.48 -6.18
C PRO A 170 -32.10 -17.61 -7.20
N ILE A 171 -33.13 -18.42 -6.95
CA ILE A 171 -33.59 -19.44 -7.89
C ILE A 171 -34.04 -18.68 -9.15
N PRO A 172 -33.49 -18.97 -10.34
CA PRO A 172 -33.95 -18.33 -11.56
C PRO A 172 -35.43 -18.68 -11.76
N SER A 173 -36.27 -17.65 -11.82
CA SER A 173 -37.67 -17.80 -12.20
C SER A 173 -37.72 -18.24 -13.67
N GLU A 174 -38.15 -19.48 -13.90
CA GLU A 174 -38.53 -20.01 -15.23
C GLU A 174 -39.68 -19.22 -15.87
#